data_AF-A0A0G0L1F6-F1
#
_entry.id   AF-A0A0G0L1F6-F1
#
_cell.length_a   1.000
_cell.length_b   1.000
_cell.length_c   1.000
_cell.angle_alpha   90.00
_cell.angle_beta   90.00
_cell.angle_gamma   90.00
#
_symmetry.space_group_name_H-M   'P 1'
#
loop_
_entity.id
_entity.type
_entity.pdbx_description
1 polymer ?
#
loop_
_entity_poly.entity_id
_entity_poly.type
_entity_poly.pdbx_seq_one_letter_code
_entity_poly.pdbx_strand_id
1 'polypeptide(L)' 'MPYFFVYVLKSKIRDFIYVGYSTDYKERIKRHNNGKVQSTKAFKPLKLVFLEIYINK' A
#
# COMPACT_ATOMS: atom_id res chain seq x y z
N MET A 1 8.03 8.64 18.56
CA MET A 1 8.81 8.02 17.47
C MET A 1 7.90 7.76 16.28
N PRO A 2 8.35 7.97 15.03
CA PRO A 2 7.53 7.60 13.88
C PRO A 2 7.41 6.07 13.81
N TYR A 3 6.18 5.56 13.75
CA TYR A 3 5.95 4.16 13.41
C TYR A 3 6.23 3.95 11.92
N PHE A 4 6.77 2.79 11.59
CA PHE A 4 7.05 2.38 10.22
C PHE A 4 6.12 1.24 9.83
N PHE A 5 5.50 1.36 8.65
CA PHE A 5 4.46 0.44 8.23
C PHE A 5 4.89 -0.30 6.98
N VAL A 6 4.91 -1.63 7.05
CA VAL A 6 4.97 -2.50 5.86
C VAL A 6 3.55 -2.97 5.58
N TYR A 7 3.10 -2.80 4.35
CA TYR A 7 1.71 -3.09 3.97
C TYR A 7 1.64 -3.88 2.67
N VAL A 8 0.61 -4.72 2.55
CA VAL A 8 0.33 -5.49 1.33
C VAL A 8 -1.03 -5.10 0.78
N LEU A 9 -1.02 -4.70 -0.49
CA LEU A 9 -2.20 -4.37 -1.27
C LEU A 9 -2.47 -5.46 -2.29
N LYS A 10 -3.72 -5.94 -2.35
CA LYS A 10 -4.19 -6.88 -3.37
C LYS A 10 -5.16 -6.19 -4.32
N SER A 11 -4.97 -6.38 -5.62
CA SER A 11 -5.96 -5.93 -6.61
C SER A 11 -7.25 -6.72 -6.47
N LYS A 12 -8.39 -6.03 -6.57
CA LYS A 12 -9.71 -6.69 -6.58
C LYS A 12 -10.08 -7.25 -7.96
N ILE A 13 -9.35 -6.87 -9.01
CA ILE A 13 -9.73 -7.16 -10.40
C ILE A 13 -8.70 -7.99 -11.17
N ARG A 14 -7.50 -8.14 -10.61
CA ARG A 14 -6.37 -8.86 -11.23
C ARG A 14 -5.63 -9.65 -10.16
N ASP A 15 -4.93 -10.70 -10.59
CA ASP A 15 -3.99 -11.38 -9.71
C ASP A 15 -2.70 -10.55 -9.59
N PHE A 16 -2.76 -9.56 -8.69
CA PHE A 16 -1.67 -8.63 -8.45
C PHE A 16 -1.60 -8.29 -6.97
N ILE A 17 -0.37 -8.33 -6.45
CA ILE A 17 -0.02 -7.96 -5.09
C ILE A 17 1.07 -6.88 -5.16
N TYR A 18 0.96 -5.90 -4.28
CA TYR A 18 1.96 -4.88 -4.07
C TYR A 18 2.35 -4.83 -2.59
N VAL A 19 3.64 -4.95 -2.31
CA VAL A 19 4.20 -4.72 -0.97
C VAL A 19 4.82 -3.33 -0.96
N GLY A 20 4.50 -2.55 0.06
CA GLY A 20 5.02 -1.21 0.21
C GLY A 20 5.38 -0.88 1.65
N TYR A 21 6.08 0.23 1.80
CA TYR A 21 6.53 0.76 3.07
C TYR A 21 6.25 2.26 3.14
N SER A 22 5.80 2.76 4.29
CA SER A 22 5.56 4.18 4.53
C SER A 22 5.54 4.49 6.03
N THR A 23 5.82 5.73 6.43
CA THR A 23 5.49 6.26 7.76
C THR A 23 4.04 6.73 7.87
N ASP A 24 3.36 6.92 6.74
CA ASP A 24 1.92 7.12 6.63
C ASP A 24 1.35 6.18 5.55
N TYR A 25 0.97 4.97 5.98
CA TYR A 25 0.42 3.98 5.06
C TYR A 25 -0.97 4.40 4.54
N LYS A 26 -1.75 5.16 5.32
CA LYS A 26 -3.12 5.55 4.93
C LYS A 26 -3.09 6.50 3.73
N GLU A 27 -2.27 7.54 3.80
CA GLU A 27 -2.04 8.46 2.67
C GLU A 27 -1.53 7.70 1.46
N ARG A 28 -0.54 6.83 1.67
CA ARG A 28 0.09 6.07 0.59
C ARG A 28 -0.90 5.16 -0.12
N ILE A 29 -1.76 4.45 0.61
CA ILE A 29 -2.82 3.62 0.05
C ILE A 29 -3.84 4.46 -0.71
N LYS A 30 -4.20 5.65 -0.22
CA LYS A 30 -5.06 6.60 -0.97
C LYS A 30 -4.40 6.98 -2.30
N ARG A 31 -3.09 7.29 -2.34
CA ARG A 31 -2.38 7.58 -3.60
C ARG A 31 -2.41 6.42 -4.58
N HIS A 32 -2.17 5.20 -4.09
CA HIS A 32 -2.26 3.98 -4.91
C HIS A 32 -3.66 3.85 -5.54
N ASN A 33 -4.73 4.02 -4.76
CA ASN A 33 -6.12 3.95 -5.23
C ASN A 33 -6.58 5.17 -6.05
N ASN A 34 -5.92 6.31 -5.94
CA ASN A 34 -6.16 7.46 -6.82
C ASN A 34 -5.40 7.35 -8.15
N GLY A 35 -4.51 6.37 -8.31
CA GLY A 35 -3.72 6.17 -9.53
C GLY A 35 -2.52 7.10 -9.65
N LYS A 36 -2.12 7.73 -8.53
CA LYS A 36 -0.96 8.62 -8.44
C LYS A 36 0.37 7.87 -8.30
N VAL A 37 0.36 6.55 -8.46
CA VAL A 37 1.55 5.68 -8.38
C VAL A 37 1.61 4.83 -9.65
N GLN A 38 2.66 5.04 -10.45
CA GLN A 38 2.78 4.43 -11.79
C GLN A 38 2.75 2.90 -11.76
N SER A 39 3.44 2.27 -10.81
CA SER A 39 3.51 0.81 -10.70
C SER A 39 2.18 0.15 -10.33
N THR A 40 1.26 0.89 -9.70
CA THR A 40 0.00 0.33 -9.23
C THR A 40 -1.24 0.88 -9.93
N LYS A 41 -1.11 1.96 -10.74
CA LYS A 41 -2.26 2.65 -11.33
C LYS A 41 -3.15 1.74 -12.19
N ALA A 42 -2.56 0.75 -12.85
CA ALA A 42 -3.27 -0.21 -13.70
C ALA A 42 -3.96 -1.34 -12.92
N PHE A 43 -3.69 -1.48 -11.62
CA PHE A 43 -4.14 -2.59 -10.79
C PHE A 43 -5.18 -2.18 -9.73
N LYS A 44 -5.64 -0.92 -9.78
CA LYS A 44 -6.73 -0.42 -8.94
C LYS A 44 -8.07 -1.10 -9.29
N PRO A 45 -9.02 -1.21 -8.34
CA PRO A 45 -8.91 -0.83 -6.94
C PRO A 45 -8.10 -1.84 -6.12
N LEU A 46 -7.28 -1.32 -5.20
CA LEU A 46 -6.39 -2.06 -4.32
C LEU A 46 -6.97 -2.12 -2.89
N LYS A 47 -7.05 -3.32 -2.32
CA LYS A 47 -7.48 -3.59 -0.94
C LYS A 47 -6.26 -3.86 -0.06
N LEU A 48 -6.21 -3.26 1.13
CA LEU A 48 -5.25 -3.63 2.16
C LEU A 48 -5.59 -5.03 2.70
N VAL A 49 -4.64 -5.95 2.61
CA VAL A 49 -4.83 -7.34 3.07
C VAL A 49 -3.88 -7.73 4.20
N PHE A 50 -2.80 -6.96 4.41
CA PHE A 50 -1.83 -7.18 5.47
C PHE A 50 -1.16 -5.87 5.86
N LEU A 51 -0.82 -5.73 7.14
CA LEU A 51 -0.15 -4.58 7.71
C LEU A 51 0.70 -5.02 8.90
N GLU A 52 1.98 -4.64 8.89
CA GLU A 52 2.90 -4.75 10.02
C GLU A 52 3.38 -3.38 10.45
N ILE A 53 3.68 -3.25 11.74
CA ILE A 53 4.08 -2.01 12.39
C ILE A 53 5.41 -2.23 13.10
N TYR A 54 6.36 -1.35 12.83
CA TYR A 54 7.70 -1.38 13.38
C TYR A 54 8.01 -0.08 14.11
N ILE A 55 8.75 -0.18 15.21
CA ILE A 55 9.22 0.97 16.00
C ILE A 55 10.52 1.57 15.44
N ASN A 56 11.24 0.81 14.61
CA ASN A 56 12.51 1.16 13.99
C ASN A 56 12.48 0.83 12.49
N LYS A 57 13.34 1.48 11.72
CA LYS A 57 13.46 1.31 10.27
C LYS A 57 14.38 0.16 9.91
#